data_AF-A0A853R0U8-F1
#
_entry.id   AF-A0A853R0U8-F1
#
_cell.length_a   1.000
_cell.length_b   1.000
_cell.length_c   1.000
_cell.angle_alpha   90.00
_cell.angle_beta   90.00
_cell.angle_gamma   90.00
#
_symmetry.space_group_name_H-M   'P 1'
#
loop_
_entity.id
_entity.type
_entity.pdbx_description
1 polymer ?
#
loop_
_entity_poly.entity_id
_entity_poly.type
_entity_poly.pdbx_seq_one_letter_code
_entity_poly.pdbx_strand_id
1 'polypeptide(L)'
;MKLLHLQLFWYEKHHTLLEMEALPTLTPTQEQALAEWVKCRRKILSFEAHQHIWVKVNVDGFSSTLHLKPNGTLVERDLFGEKTLQGLWKVIDGFLFIKVISGEFIVEYQIVGNNEQSIHCGIEYINGRVSTYSKFIQTK
;
A
#
# COMPACT_ATOMS: atom_id res chain seq x y z
N MET A 1 1.15 -17.89 -3.30
CA MET A 1 0.57 -16.61 -3.77
C MET A 1 -0.09 -15.93 -2.59
N LYS A 2 0.14 -14.65 -2.34
CA LYS A 2 -0.43 -13.95 -1.18
C LYS A 2 -1.71 -13.21 -1.58
N LEU A 3 -2.75 -13.24 -0.74
CA LEU A 3 -4.07 -12.66 -1.03
C LEU A 3 -4.01 -11.17 -1.43
N LEU A 4 -3.09 -10.40 -0.83
CA LEU A 4 -2.84 -9.01 -1.19
C LEU A 4 -2.47 -8.80 -2.66
N HIS A 5 -1.67 -9.72 -3.26
CA HIS A 5 -1.35 -9.61 -4.69
C HIS A 5 -2.59 -9.77 -5.56
N LEU A 6 -3.45 -10.72 -5.22
CA LEU A 6 -4.70 -10.94 -5.96
C LEU A 6 -5.64 -9.74 -5.82
N GLN A 7 -5.77 -9.18 -4.62
CA GLN A 7 -6.58 -8.00 -4.37
C GLN A 7 -6.12 -6.78 -5.19
N LEU A 8 -4.81 -6.50 -5.17
CA LEU A 8 -4.23 -5.39 -5.95
C LEU A 8 -4.37 -5.61 -7.46
N PHE A 9 -4.08 -6.81 -7.94
CA PHE A 9 -4.25 -7.17 -9.35
C PHE A 9 -5.70 -7.01 -9.80
N TRP A 10 -6.65 -7.48 -8.99
CA TRP A 10 -8.07 -7.40 -9.31
C TRP A 10 -8.52 -5.96 -9.45
N TYR A 11 -8.11 -5.09 -8.51
CA TYR A 11 -8.38 -3.66 -8.61
C TYR A 11 -7.77 -3.04 -9.86
N GLU A 12 -6.49 -3.29 -10.16
CA GLU A 12 -5.82 -2.69 -11.32
C GLU A 12 -6.42 -3.15 -12.67
N LYS A 13 -7.07 -4.31 -12.73
CA LYS A 13 -7.73 -4.82 -13.94
C LYS A 13 -9.19 -4.42 -14.05
N HIS A 14 -9.92 -4.41 -12.94
CA HIS A 14 -11.38 -4.30 -12.93
C HIS A 14 -11.90 -3.04 -12.23
N HIS A 15 -11.01 -2.22 -11.64
CA HIS A 15 -11.34 -1.03 -10.85
C HIS A 15 -12.38 -1.32 -9.75
N THR A 16 -12.39 -2.56 -9.26
CA THR A 16 -13.29 -3.04 -8.23
C THR A 16 -12.44 -3.49 -7.06
N LEU A 17 -12.63 -2.85 -5.91
CA LEU A 17 -11.90 -3.19 -4.70
C LEU A 17 -12.73 -4.16 -3.87
N LEU A 18 -12.16 -5.32 -3.56
CA LEU A 18 -12.85 -6.42 -2.88
C LEU A 18 -12.20 -6.71 -1.54
N GLU A 19 -12.99 -7.13 -0.56
CA GLU A 19 -12.49 -7.72 0.69
C GLU A 19 -11.73 -9.02 0.41
N MET A 20 -10.83 -9.43 1.31
CA MET A 20 -9.99 -10.62 1.13
C MET A 20 -10.82 -11.90 0.97
N GLU A 21 -11.93 -11.99 1.70
CA GLU A 21 -12.87 -13.11 1.71
C GLU A 21 -13.74 -13.15 0.45
N ALA A 22 -13.84 -12.03 -0.26
CA ALA A 22 -14.63 -11.88 -1.48
C ALA A 22 -13.79 -12.04 -2.75
N LEU A 23 -12.49 -12.33 -2.64
CA LEU A 23 -11.62 -12.51 -3.79
C LEU A 23 -12.04 -13.74 -4.60
N PRO A 24 -12.15 -13.61 -5.93
CA PRO A 24 -12.66 -14.68 -6.77
C PRO A 24 -11.58 -15.75 -7.00
N THR A 25 -12.04 -16.98 -7.25
CA THR A 25 -11.22 -18.01 -7.89
C THR A 25 -10.96 -17.59 -9.34
N LEU A 26 -9.69 -17.58 -9.73
CA LEU A 26 -9.28 -17.15 -11.07
C LEU A 26 -9.48 -18.25 -12.10
N THR A 27 -9.81 -17.85 -13.32
CA THR A 27 -9.68 -18.72 -14.52
C THR A 27 -8.20 -18.91 -14.88
N PRO A 28 -7.82 -19.95 -15.64
CA PRO A 28 -6.42 -20.16 -16.04
C PRO A 28 -5.77 -18.96 -16.73
N THR A 29 -6.53 -18.25 -17.58
CA THR A 29 -6.06 -17.02 -18.25
C THR A 29 -5.79 -15.90 -17.24
N GLN A 30 -6.64 -15.74 -16.22
CA GLN A 30 -6.44 -14.74 -15.18
C GLN A 30 -5.28 -15.11 -14.26
N GLU A 31 -5.07 -16.39 -13.96
CA GLU A 31 -3.90 -16.85 -13.19
C GLU A 31 -2.60 -16.53 -13.92
N GLN A 32 -2.55 -16.74 -15.23
CA GLN A 32 -1.39 -16.36 -16.04
C GLN A 32 -1.17 -14.85 -16.03
N ALA A 33 -2.23 -14.05 -16.18
CA ALA A 33 -2.12 -12.59 -16.12
C ALA A 33 -1.65 -12.10 -14.73
N LEU A 34 -2.12 -12.72 -13.65
CA LEU A 34 -1.65 -12.44 -12.30
C LEU A 34 -0.18 -12.84 -12.12
N ALA A 35 0.24 -13.99 -12.65
CA ALA A 35 1.63 -14.41 -12.61
C ALA A 35 2.56 -13.39 -13.31
N GLU A 36 2.19 -12.88 -14.48
CA GLU A 36 2.94 -11.82 -15.15
C GLU A 36 2.95 -10.53 -14.32
N TRP A 37 1.80 -10.13 -13.76
CA TRP A 37 1.71 -8.96 -12.89
C TRP A 37 2.63 -9.06 -11.66
N VAL A 38 2.71 -10.23 -11.03
CA VAL A 38 3.58 -10.48 -9.87
C VAL A 38 5.06 -10.37 -10.23
N LYS A 39 5.47 -10.67 -11.47
CA LYS A 39 6.86 -10.49 -11.92
C LYS A 39 7.28 -9.01 -11.92
N CYS A 40 6.32 -8.09 -12.06
CA CYS A 40 6.55 -6.64 -11.96
C CYS A 40 6.49 -6.13 -10.49
N ARG A 41 6.50 -7.03 -9.50
CA ARG A 41 6.47 -6.70 -8.08
C ARG A 41 7.75 -7.16 -7.40
N ARG A 42 8.13 -6.45 -6.33
CA ARG A 42 9.29 -6.79 -5.50
C ARG A 42 8.99 -6.71 -4.02
N LYS A 43 9.85 -7.38 -3.27
CA LYS A 43 9.92 -7.20 -1.82
C LYS A 43 10.47 -5.81 -1.52
N ILE A 44 9.83 -5.14 -0.57
CA ILE A 44 10.36 -3.97 0.12
C ILE A 44 11.24 -4.49 1.27
N LEU A 45 12.43 -3.94 1.43
CA LEU A 45 13.37 -4.19 2.51
C LEU A 45 13.17 -3.12 3.59
N SER A 46 13.44 -3.48 4.85
CA SER A 46 13.22 -2.55 5.96
C SER A 46 14.08 -1.28 5.82
N PHE A 47 15.34 -1.43 5.38
CA PHE A 47 16.26 -0.29 5.29
C PHE A 47 15.84 0.72 4.22
N GLU A 48 15.34 0.27 3.07
CA GLU A 48 14.90 1.19 2.00
C GLU A 48 13.61 1.91 2.36
N ALA A 49 12.77 1.32 3.22
CA ALA A 49 11.52 1.94 3.65
C ALA A 49 11.80 3.26 4.38
N HIS A 50 12.83 3.32 5.21
CA HIS A 50 13.16 4.50 6.02
C HIS A 50 14.31 5.37 5.44
N GLN A 51 14.79 5.08 4.23
CA GLN A 51 15.86 5.88 3.60
C GLN A 51 15.33 7.19 3.01
N HIS A 52 14.12 7.15 2.45
CA HIS A 52 13.52 8.28 1.75
C HIS A 52 12.13 8.60 2.30
N ILE A 53 11.68 9.82 2.04
CA ILE A 53 10.27 10.19 2.26
C ILE A 53 9.45 9.55 1.16
N TRP A 54 8.25 9.11 1.51
CA TRP A 54 7.28 8.60 0.55
C TRP A 54 6.16 9.61 0.33
N VAL A 55 5.57 9.59 -0.85
CA VAL A 55 4.33 10.31 -1.16
C VAL A 55 3.23 9.28 -1.38
N LYS A 56 2.14 9.39 -0.65
CA LYS A 56 0.90 8.63 -0.86
C LYS A 56 -0.06 9.47 -1.68
N VAL A 57 -0.72 8.86 -2.66
CA VAL A 57 -1.88 9.43 -3.37
C VAL A 57 -2.93 8.35 -3.52
N ASN A 58 -4.17 8.61 -3.12
CA ASN A 58 -5.29 7.69 -3.34
C ASN A 58 -6.14 8.12 -4.54
N VAL A 59 -7.10 7.27 -4.93
CA VAL A 59 -7.95 7.51 -6.11
C VAL A 59 -8.88 8.71 -5.96
N ASP A 60 -9.18 9.12 -4.73
CA ASP A 60 -9.98 10.31 -4.42
C ASP A 60 -9.15 11.60 -4.41
N GLY A 61 -7.85 11.51 -4.68
CA GLY A 61 -6.93 12.64 -4.76
C GLY A 61 -6.35 13.08 -3.41
N PHE A 62 -6.68 12.40 -2.30
CA PHE A 62 -6.01 12.65 -1.04
C PHE A 62 -4.55 12.27 -1.14
N SER A 63 -3.69 13.17 -0.68
CA SER A 63 -2.26 13.01 -0.84
C SER A 63 -1.50 13.48 0.40
N SER A 64 -0.49 12.71 0.78
CA SER A 64 0.28 12.93 2.00
C SER A 64 1.72 12.49 1.83
N THR A 65 2.61 13.05 2.64
CA THR A 65 3.98 12.56 2.81
C THR A 65 4.03 11.58 3.96
N LEU A 66 4.82 10.52 3.83
CA LEU A 66 5.09 9.53 4.87
C LEU A 66 6.58 9.55 5.18
N HIS A 67 6.93 9.86 6.43
CA HIS A 67 8.29 9.79 6.93
C HIS A 67 8.41 8.59 7.86
N LEU A 68 8.98 7.50 7.35
CA LEU A 68 9.20 6.25 8.06
C LEU A 68 10.54 6.33 8.79
N LYS A 69 10.54 6.23 10.13
CA LYS A 69 11.76 6.31 10.95
C LYS A 69 12.32 4.92 11.24
N PRO A 70 13.65 4.73 11.38
CA PRO A 70 14.26 3.42 11.62
C PRO A 70 13.75 2.66 12.85
N ASN A 71 13.19 3.36 13.83
CA ASN A 71 12.61 2.79 15.05
C ASN A 71 11.18 2.23 14.87
N GLY A 72 10.66 2.17 13.65
CA GLY A 72 9.30 1.66 13.36
C GLY A 72 8.17 2.67 13.58
N THR A 73 8.48 3.92 13.94
CA THR A 73 7.48 5.00 14.00
C THR A 73 7.39 5.72 12.66
N LEU A 74 6.26 6.36 12.37
CA LEU A 74 6.10 7.21 11.20
C LEU A 74 5.33 8.49 11.49
N VAL A 75 5.58 9.48 10.62
CA VAL A 75 4.80 10.71 10.55
C VAL A 75 4.16 10.80 9.18
N GLU A 76 2.84 10.90 9.13
CA GLU A 76 2.09 11.23 7.92
C GLU A 76 1.70 12.72 7.96
N ARG A 77 1.95 13.46 6.89
CA ARG A 77 1.49 14.86 6.77
C ARG A 77 0.73 15.05 5.48
N ASP A 78 -0.42 15.69 5.56
CA ASP A 78 -1.15 16.14 4.38
C ASP A 78 -0.25 17.00 3.49
N LEU A 79 -0.35 16.83 2.16
CA LEU A 79 0.50 17.55 1.22
C LEU A 79 0.10 19.02 1.06
N PHE A 80 -1.17 19.35 1.28
CA PHE A 80 -1.74 20.68 1.03
C PHE A 80 -2.31 21.34 2.30
N GLY A 81 -2.39 20.62 3.41
CA GLY A 81 -2.87 21.08 4.70
C GLY A 81 -1.88 20.88 5.84
N GLU A 82 -2.30 21.27 7.04
CA GLU A 82 -1.46 21.21 8.24
C GLU A 82 -1.62 19.90 9.04
N LYS A 83 -2.58 19.04 8.62
CA LYS A 83 -2.91 17.81 9.34
C LYS A 83 -1.70 16.88 9.36
N THR A 84 -1.29 16.51 10.57
CA THR A 84 -0.21 15.56 10.83
C THR A 84 -0.73 14.41 11.67
N LEU A 85 -0.38 13.19 11.30
CA LEU A 85 -0.71 11.96 12.03
C LEU A 85 0.55 11.20 12.38
N GLN A 86 0.48 10.45 13.49
CA GLN A 86 1.55 9.57 13.95
C GLN A 86 1.11 8.12 13.77
N GLY A 87 2.08 7.25 13.50
CA GLY A 87 1.81 5.85 13.26
C GLY A 87 2.99 4.93 13.48
N LEU A 88 2.78 3.66 13.15
CA LEU A 88 3.76 2.60 13.21
C LEU A 88 3.88 1.92 11.84
N TRP A 89 5.08 1.49 11.51
CA TRP A 89 5.34 0.75 10.29
C TRP A 89 6.25 -0.44 10.54
N LYS A 90 6.14 -1.43 9.66
CA LYS A 90 7.02 -2.60 9.63
C LYS A 90 7.01 -3.22 8.25
N VAL A 91 8.11 -3.87 7.89
CA VAL A 91 8.16 -4.75 6.72
C VAL A 91 7.97 -6.19 7.20
N ILE A 92 6.97 -6.90 6.66
CA ILE A 92 6.76 -8.34 6.90
C ILE A 92 6.70 -9.04 5.56
N ASP A 93 7.55 -10.05 5.38
CA ASP A 93 7.64 -10.87 4.17
C ASP A 93 7.73 -10.06 2.87
N GLY A 94 8.41 -8.91 2.92
CA GLY A 94 8.61 -8.01 1.78
C GLY A 94 7.46 -7.04 1.51
N PHE A 95 6.43 -6.98 2.36
CA PHE A 95 5.39 -5.96 2.28
C PHE A 95 5.58 -4.92 3.35
N LEU A 96 5.35 -3.66 2.98
CA LEU A 96 5.34 -2.56 3.93
C LEU A 96 3.93 -2.42 4.51
N PHE A 97 3.83 -2.58 5.83
CA PHE A 97 2.63 -2.35 6.60
C PHE A 97 2.76 -1.03 7.35
N ILE A 98 1.73 -0.21 7.25
CA ILE A 98 1.62 1.06 7.98
C ILE A 98 0.31 1.05 8.75
N LYS A 99 0.33 1.60 9.97
CA LYS A 99 -0.86 1.84 10.79
C LYS A 99 -0.80 3.25 11.36
N VAL A 100 -1.87 4.01 11.16
CA VAL A 100 -2.02 5.40 11.62
C VAL A 100 -3.31 5.51 12.43
N ILE A 101 -3.27 6.31 13.50
CA ILE A 101 -4.45 6.58 14.33
C ILE A 101 -4.90 8.02 14.05
N SER A 102 -6.16 8.20 13.63
CA SER A 102 -6.78 9.50 13.37
C SER A 102 -8.08 9.60 14.15
N GLY A 103 -8.02 10.08 15.39
CA GLY A 103 -9.17 10.09 16.30
C GLY A 103 -9.60 8.67 16.63
N GLU A 104 -10.85 8.33 16.30
CA GLU A 104 -11.42 6.99 16.52
C GLU A 104 -11.12 6.02 15.37
N PHE A 105 -10.51 6.49 14.28
CA PHE A 105 -10.21 5.68 13.10
C PHE A 105 -8.80 5.12 13.15
N ILE A 106 -8.70 3.81 12.90
CA ILE A 106 -7.44 3.14 12.59
C ILE A 106 -7.36 3.01 11.07
N VAL A 107 -6.34 3.63 10.49
CA VAL A 107 -6.06 3.55 9.04
C VAL A 107 -4.84 2.68 8.84
N GLU A 108 -4.96 1.65 8.01
CA GLU A 108 -3.90 0.68 7.75
C GLU A 108 -3.59 0.64 6.26
N TYR A 109 -2.30 0.58 5.90
CA TYR A 109 -1.86 0.40 4.53
C TYR A 109 -1.08 -0.89 4.39
N GLN A 110 -1.37 -1.66 3.34
CA GLN A 110 -0.59 -2.81 2.92
C GLN A 110 -0.01 -2.56 1.54
N ILE A 111 1.31 -2.47 1.45
CA ILE A 111 2.01 -1.91 0.29
C ILE A 111 2.96 -2.95 -0.32
N VAL A 112 2.91 -3.05 -1.64
CA VAL A 112 3.75 -3.93 -2.47
C VAL A 112 4.68 -3.10 -3.33
N GLY A 113 5.96 -3.47 -3.33
CA GLY A 113 6.99 -2.80 -4.13
C GLY A 113 6.82 -3.08 -5.62
N ASN A 114 7.28 -2.14 -6.43
CA ASN A 114 7.37 -2.24 -7.89
C ASN A 114 8.86 -2.29 -8.26
N ASN A 115 9.24 -3.16 -9.20
CA ASN A 115 10.63 -3.35 -9.62
C ASN A 115 11.05 -2.53 -10.85
N GLU A 116 10.10 -1.94 -11.57
CA GLU A 116 10.35 -1.14 -12.77
C GLU A 116 10.42 0.35 -12.44
N GLN A 117 9.67 0.81 -11.43
CA GLN A 117 9.51 2.22 -11.07
C GLN A 117 9.49 2.41 -9.56
N SER A 118 9.79 3.65 -9.10
CA SER A 118 9.61 4.05 -7.70
C SER A 118 8.14 4.31 -7.31
N ILE A 119 7.19 3.82 -8.13
CA ILE A 119 5.74 3.94 -7.92
C ILE A 119 5.19 2.58 -7.50
N HIS A 120 4.89 2.47 -6.22
CA HIS A 120 4.37 1.30 -5.55
C HIS A 120 2.85 1.37 -5.43
N CYS A 121 2.22 0.27 -5.05
CA CYS A 121 0.77 0.18 -4.89
C CYS A 121 0.41 -0.46 -3.56
N GLY A 122 -0.70 -0.04 -2.97
CA GLY A 122 -1.21 -0.62 -1.75
C GLY A 122 -2.70 -0.39 -1.55
N ILE A 123 -3.27 -1.17 -0.63
CA ILE A 123 -4.66 -1.04 -0.20
C ILE A 123 -4.69 -0.34 1.15
N GLU A 124 -5.62 0.60 1.29
CA GLU A 124 -6.00 1.21 2.55
C GLU A 124 -7.17 0.44 3.17
N TYR A 125 -7.09 0.24 4.48
CA TYR A 125 -8.17 -0.26 5.31
C TYR A 125 -8.48 0.76 6.39
N ILE A 126 -9.76 1.00 6.65
CA ILE A 126 -10.22 1.82 7.77
C ILE A 126 -10.99 0.91 8.70
N ASN A 127 -10.53 0.82 9.95
CA ASN A 127 -11.09 -0.06 10.98
C ASN A 127 -11.23 -1.51 10.49
N GLY A 128 -10.22 -2.00 9.76
CA GLY A 128 -10.16 -3.36 9.23
C GLY A 128 -10.99 -3.62 7.98
N ARG A 129 -11.72 -2.62 7.45
CA ARG A 129 -12.48 -2.73 6.20
C ARG A 129 -11.74 -2.08 5.06
N VAL A 130 -11.80 -2.70 3.89
CA VAL A 130 -11.22 -2.17 2.66
C VAL A 130 -11.85 -0.81 2.34
N SER A 131 -10.99 0.20 2.15
CA SER A 131 -11.37 1.60 1.94
C SER A 131 -11.04 2.03 0.51
N THR A 132 -9.75 2.09 0.17
CA THR A 132 -9.32 2.67 -1.10
C THR A 132 -8.02 2.06 -1.62
N TYR A 133 -7.75 2.26 -2.90
CA TYR A 133 -6.47 1.94 -3.53
C TYR A 133 -5.58 3.18 -3.54
N SER A 134 -4.28 2.99 -3.26
CA SER A 134 -3.31 4.08 -3.23
C SER A 134 -2.04 3.73 -4.00
N LYS A 135 -1.44 4.77 -4.59
CA LYS A 135 -0.06 4.76 -5.09
C LYS A 135 0.88 5.35 -4.04
N PHE A 136 2.06 4.78 -3.93
CA PHE A 136 3.09 5.19 -2.99
C PHE A 136 4.40 5.42 -3.74
N ILE A 137 4.93 6.64 -3.70
CA ILE A 137 6.11 7.04 -4.47
C ILE A 137 7.27 7.30 -3.51
N GLN A 138 8.39 6.60 -3.66
CA GLN A 138 9.63 6.98 -2.98
C GLN A 138 10.24 8.21 -3.64
N THR A 139 10.50 9.25 -2.84
CA THR A 139 11.26 10.43 -3.27
C THR A 139 12.75 10.09 -3.40
N LYS A 140 13.49 10.88 -4.19
CA LYS A 140 14.94 10.70 -4.39
C LYS A 140 15.73 11.22 -3.19
#